data_AF-A0A158P9P4-F1
#
_entry.id   AF-A0A158P9P4-F1
#
_cell.length_a   1.000
_cell.length_b   1.000
_cell.length_c   1.000
_cell.angle_alpha   90.00
_cell.angle_beta   90.00
_cell.angle_gamma   90.00
#
_symmetry.space_group_name_H-M   'P 1'
#
loop_
_entity.id
_entity.type
_entity.pdbx_description
1 polymer ?
#
loop_
_entity_poly.entity_id
_entity_poly.type
_entity_poly.pdbx_seq_one_letter_code
_entity_poly.pdbx_strand_id
1 'polypeptide(L)'
;KLAKNEGKGKSHRSKIRRKGPVQSSTSGAVNHEHSLPGLDPPLVSSSLSLTSAQILFIRKTWAHARNHGALEPAISIFRNSFFKNPEIRLIMMHGTKNAGHERLKNHAQAFTEIMDDLIANLDNPSATVRLLREAGMKHVFPTRDQYGCPFRAILFDHFASAMIERTLEWGEKKDRTEVTQTGWTKIVLFIVEQIKEGFHDEVKRQRRVRPQHTSLTEVSSHSPARNVPEIKRFNTVDNL
;
A
#
# COMPACT_ATOMS: atom_id res chain seq x y z
N LYS A 1 -1.77 34.00 -47.09
CA LYS A 1 -2.17 35.36 -46.63
C LYS A 1 -3.04 35.16 -45.39
N LEU A 2 -2.50 35.24 -44.17
CA LEU A 2 -2.13 36.41 -43.34
C LEU A 2 -3.19 36.64 -42.26
N ALA A 3 -2.70 36.84 -41.04
CA ALA A 3 -3.41 36.75 -39.76
C ALA A 3 -3.69 38.13 -39.11
N LYS A 4 -4.50 38.10 -38.04
CA LYS A 4 -4.56 38.99 -36.83
C LYS A 4 -4.98 40.47 -36.95
N ASN A 5 -5.92 40.88 -36.07
CA ASN A 5 -5.75 41.81 -34.92
C ASN A 5 -7.13 42.14 -34.31
N GLU A 6 -7.41 41.86 -33.03
CA GLU A 6 -7.19 42.68 -31.80
C GLU A 6 -7.79 44.10 -31.81
N GLY A 7 -8.74 44.34 -30.88
CA GLY A 7 -9.22 45.65 -30.47
C GLY A 7 -9.44 45.69 -28.94
N LYS A 8 -8.64 46.53 -28.26
CA LYS A 8 -8.65 46.82 -26.81
C LYS A 8 -9.77 47.79 -26.43
N GLY A 9 -10.32 47.63 -25.22
CA GLY A 9 -11.03 48.69 -24.49
C GLY A 9 -10.69 48.67 -22.99
N LYS A 10 -10.12 49.75 -22.46
CA LYS A 10 -9.87 50.01 -21.03
C LYS A 10 -10.73 51.21 -20.60
N SER A 11 -11.33 51.18 -19.41
CA SER A 11 -11.87 52.37 -18.70
C SER A 11 -11.82 52.13 -17.18
N HIS A 12 -10.86 52.74 -16.46
CA HIS A 12 -10.95 53.90 -15.55
C HIS A 12 -11.60 53.67 -14.15
N ARG A 13 -10.71 53.38 -13.18
CA ARG A 13 -10.45 54.08 -11.89
C ARG A 13 -11.59 54.81 -11.16
N SER A 14 -11.76 54.51 -9.86
CA SER A 14 -11.75 55.51 -8.76
C SER A 14 -11.59 54.89 -7.36
N LYS A 15 -10.79 55.58 -6.53
CA LYS A 15 -10.44 55.30 -5.12
C LYS A 15 -11.43 55.96 -4.17
N ILE A 16 -11.78 55.33 -3.04
CA ILE A 16 -12.13 56.02 -1.78
C ILE A 16 -11.50 55.26 -0.58
N ARG A 17 -11.09 56.04 0.42
CA ARG A 17 -10.22 55.75 1.58
C ARG A 17 -11.02 56.03 2.86
N ARG A 18 -10.87 55.24 3.94
CA ARG A 18 -10.84 55.69 5.38
C ARG A 18 -10.58 54.54 6.37
N LYS A 19 -10.06 54.92 7.55
CA LYS A 19 -9.29 54.16 8.56
C LYS A 19 -10.13 53.63 9.75
N GLY A 20 -9.65 52.50 10.33
CA GLY A 20 -9.58 52.14 11.78
C GLY A 20 -10.88 51.74 12.52
N PRO A 21 -10.82 51.08 13.70
CA PRO A 21 -9.66 50.85 14.59
C PRO A 21 -9.42 49.36 15.00
N VAL A 22 -8.29 49.16 15.69
CA VAL A 22 -7.81 47.92 16.35
C VAL A 22 -8.51 47.74 17.70
N GLN A 23 -8.99 46.53 18.00
CA GLN A 23 -9.07 46.00 19.38
C GLN A 23 -8.85 44.48 19.42
N SER A 24 -8.12 44.08 20.45
CA SER A 24 -7.66 42.75 20.85
C SER A 24 -8.75 41.86 21.41
N SER A 25 -8.67 40.55 21.19
CA SER A 25 -8.99 39.56 22.24
C SER A 25 -8.36 38.20 21.94
N THR A 26 -7.70 37.69 22.97
CA THR A 26 -7.17 36.35 23.21
C THR A 26 -8.13 35.21 22.83
N SER A 27 -7.62 34.11 22.25
CA SER A 27 -8.20 32.75 22.38
C SER A 27 -7.20 31.68 21.92
N GLY A 28 -7.24 30.52 22.60
CA GLY A 28 -6.21 29.49 22.64
C GLY A 28 -5.82 28.81 21.33
N ALA A 29 -4.54 28.48 21.23
CA ALA A 29 -4.04 27.50 20.28
C ALA A 29 -4.35 26.10 20.81
N VAL A 30 -5.32 25.43 20.18
CA VAL A 30 -5.44 23.96 20.25
C VAL A 30 -5.57 23.48 18.81
N ASN A 31 -4.55 22.76 18.35
CA ASN A 31 -4.53 22.13 17.03
C ASN A 31 -5.61 21.05 16.99
N HIS A 32 -6.64 21.26 16.17
CA HIS A 32 -7.59 20.22 15.82
C HIS A 32 -7.29 19.73 14.39
N GLU A 33 -6.83 18.48 14.31
CA GLU A 33 -6.91 17.67 13.10
C GLU A 33 -8.37 17.66 12.60
N HIS A 34 -8.55 18.04 11.34
CA HIS A 34 -9.82 17.83 10.64
C HIS A 34 -9.98 16.35 10.29
N SER A 35 -10.43 15.57 11.26
CA SER A 35 -11.03 14.25 11.01
C SER A 35 -12.50 14.47 10.60
N LEU A 36 -12.85 14.02 9.41
CA LEU A 36 -14.24 14.01 8.93
C LEU A 36 -15.09 13.10 9.84
N PRO A 37 -16.27 13.53 10.30
CA PRO A 37 -17.13 12.71 11.14
C PRO A 37 -17.99 11.76 10.29
N GLY A 38 -18.08 10.49 10.71
CA GLY A 38 -19.25 9.66 10.40
C GLY A 38 -19.12 8.61 9.30
N LEU A 39 -17.95 8.04 9.07
CA LEU A 39 -17.87 6.72 8.43
C LEU A 39 -17.17 5.78 9.40
N ASP A 40 -17.96 4.94 10.08
CA ASP A 40 -17.42 3.75 10.71
C ASP A 40 -16.57 3.01 9.67
N PRO A 41 -15.33 2.59 9.98
CA PRO A 41 -14.58 1.76 9.07
C PRO A 41 -15.42 0.51 8.80
N PRO A 42 -15.70 0.15 7.53
CA PRO A 42 -16.55 -0.99 7.24
C PRO A 42 -15.94 -2.20 7.94
N LEU A 43 -16.75 -2.88 8.76
CA LEU A 43 -16.38 -4.12 9.42
C LEU A 43 -15.73 -5.02 8.37
N VAL A 44 -14.42 -5.15 8.50
CA VAL A 44 -13.59 -5.80 7.51
C VAL A 44 -13.89 -7.29 7.62
N SER A 45 -14.73 -7.78 6.70
CA SER A 45 -15.31 -9.11 6.82
C SER A 45 -14.32 -10.17 6.34
N SER A 46 -13.82 -10.99 7.26
CA SER A 46 -13.03 -12.20 6.94
C SER A 46 -13.85 -13.27 6.20
N SER A 47 -15.17 -13.11 6.12
CA SER A 47 -16.08 -13.97 5.36
C SER A 47 -16.73 -13.21 4.21
N LEU A 48 -16.93 -13.89 3.08
CA LEU A 48 -17.60 -13.33 1.91
C LEU A 48 -19.06 -13.81 1.87
N SER A 49 -20.00 -12.87 2.00
CA SER A 49 -21.44 -13.13 1.96
C SER A 49 -22.10 -12.37 0.80
N LEU A 50 -22.53 -13.11 -0.22
CA LEU A 50 -23.19 -12.61 -1.42
C LEU A 50 -24.59 -13.21 -1.54
N THR A 51 -25.54 -12.43 -2.05
CA THR A 51 -26.86 -12.98 -2.42
C THR A 51 -26.75 -13.79 -3.71
N SER A 52 -27.71 -14.69 -3.97
CA SER A 52 -27.74 -15.45 -5.23
C SER A 52 -27.77 -14.54 -6.45
N ALA A 53 -28.49 -13.42 -6.39
CA ALA A 53 -28.50 -12.42 -7.45
C ALA A 53 -27.12 -11.80 -7.67
N GLN A 54 -26.41 -11.45 -6.58
CA GLN A 54 -25.04 -10.91 -6.66
C GLN A 54 -24.09 -11.92 -7.33
N ILE A 55 -24.14 -13.19 -6.92
CA ILE A 55 -23.31 -14.26 -7.50
C ILE A 55 -23.53 -14.37 -9.01
N LEU A 56 -24.80 -14.38 -9.46
CA LEU A 56 -25.14 -14.45 -10.89
C LEU A 56 -24.57 -13.26 -11.67
N PHE A 57 -24.76 -12.02 -11.18
CA PHE A 57 -24.25 -10.83 -11.86
C PHE A 57 -22.72 -10.75 -11.87
N ILE A 58 -22.07 -11.15 -10.78
CA ILE A 58 -20.61 -11.18 -10.70
C ILE A 58 -20.04 -12.16 -11.72
N ARG A 59 -20.55 -13.40 -11.78
CA ARG A 59 -20.11 -14.40 -12.76
C ARG A 59 -20.31 -13.89 -14.20
N LYS A 60 -21.46 -13.27 -14.49
CA LYS A 60 -21.76 -12.69 -15.81
C LYS A 60 -20.79 -11.55 -16.18
N THR A 61 -20.62 -10.58 -15.29
CA THR A 61 -19.79 -9.40 -15.57
C THR A 61 -18.30 -9.72 -15.59
N TRP A 62 -17.86 -10.70 -14.80
CA TRP A 62 -16.51 -11.25 -14.89
C TRP A 62 -16.24 -11.88 -16.26
N ALA A 63 -17.10 -12.80 -16.70
CA ALA A 63 -16.97 -13.43 -18.02
C ALA A 63 -16.90 -12.40 -19.14
N HIS A 64 -17.74 -11.36 -19.07
CA HIS A 64 -17.66 -10.24 -20.00
C HIS A 64 -16.30 -9.53 -19.96
N ALA A 65 -15.77 -9.22 -18.76
CA ALA A 65 -14.49 -8.56 -18.62
C ALA A 65 -13.31 -9.42 -19.15
N ARG A 66 -13.38 -10.74 -18.98
CA ARG A 66 -12.39 -11.72 -19.49
C ARG A 66 -12.33 -11.78 -21.02
N ASN A 67 -13.41 -11.44 -21.72
CA ASN A 67 -13.44 -11.43 -23.19
C ASN A 67 -12.49 -10.39 -23.83
N HIS A 68 -11.98 -9.42 -23.06
CA HIS A 68 -11.05 -8.42 -23.58
C HIS A 68 -9.62 -8.93 -23.78
N GLY A 69 -9.28 -10.12 -23.28
CA GLY A 69 -7.98 -10.75 -23.52
C GLY A 69 -7.56 -11.72 -22.42
N ALA A 70 -6.56 -12.55 -22.72
CA ALA A 70 -6.12 -13.64 -21.83
C ALA A 70 -5.77 -13.19 -20.41
N LEU A 71 -5.21 -11.98 -20.24
CA LEU A 71 -4.83 -11.39 -18.95
C LEU A 71 -5.70 -10.18 -18.56
N GLU A 72 -6.79 -9.92 -19.27
CA GLU A 72 -7.77 -8.89 -18.88
C GLU A 72 -8.89 -9.52 -18.05
N PRO A 73 -9.43 -8.85 -17.02
CA PRO A 73 -9.20 -7.45 -16.68
C PRO A 73 -7.97 -7.18 -15.77
N ALA A 74 -7.17 -8.18 -15.44
CA ALA A 74 -6.08 -8.03 -14.48
C ALA A 74 -5.04 -6.97 -14.88
N ILE A 75 -4.62 -6.95 -16.15
CA ILE A 75 -3.67 -5.94 -16.66
C ILE A 75 -4.24 -4.52 -16.51
N SER A 76 -5.50 -4.28 -16.89
CA SER A 76 -6.10 -2.95 -16.75
C SER A 76 -6.30 -2.53 -15.29
N ILE A 77 -6.58 -3.47 -14.37
CA ILE A 77 -6.62 -3.18 -12.92
C ILE A 77 -5.25 -2.73 -12.41
N PHE A 78 -4.17 -3.48 -12.69
CA PHE A 78 -2.83 -3.09 -12.27
C PHE A 78 -2.41 -1.74 -12.86
N ARG A 79 -2.70 -1.50 -14.14
CA ARG A 79 -2.45 -0.19 -14.76
C ARG A 79 -3.23 0.92 -14.09
N ASN A 80 -4.49 0.71 -13.71
CA ASN A 80 -5.26 1.71 -12.98
C ASN A 80 -4.63 2.01 -11.60
N SER A 81 -4.12 0.97 -10.91
CA SER A 81 -3.43 1.16 -9.63
C SER A 81 -2.16 2.01 -9.72
N PHE A 82 -1.47 2.00 -10.87
CA PHE A 82 -0.32 2.87 -11.11
C PHE A 82 -0.67 4.35 -11.13
N PHE A 83 -1.88 4.70 -11.58
CA PHE A 83 -2.39 6.06 -11.54
C PHE A 83 -2.88 6.44 -10.14
N LYS A 84 -3.42 5.48 -9.38
CA LYS A 84 -3.85 5.69 -7.99
C LYS A 84 -2.68 5.99 -7.06
N ASN A 85 -1.60 5.23 -7.18
CA ASN A 85 -0.40 5.47 -6.40
C ASN A 85 0.85 5.15 -7.24
N PRO A 86 1.70 6.15 -7.55
CA PRO A 86 2.89 5.95 -8.37
C PRO A 86 3.94 5.03 -7.74
N GLU A 87 3.91 4.81 -6.42
CA GLU A 87 4.78 3.83 -5.75
C GLU A 87 4.49 2.39 -6.22
N ILE A 88 3.22 2.06 -6.52
CA ILE A 88 2.85 0.74 -7.05
C ILE A 88 3.53 0.53 -8.41
N ARG A 89 3.54 1.56 -9.26
CA ARG A 89 4.24 1.52 -10.54
C ARG A 89 5.75 1.39 -10.34
N LEU A 90 6.32 2.14 -9.40
CA LEU A 90 7.75 2.12 -9.11
C LEU A 90 8.22 0.71 -8.72
N ILE A 91 7.49 0.05 -7.81
CA ILE A 91 7.78 -1.32 -7.38
C ILE A 91 7.59 -2.31 -8.53
N MET A 92 6.44 -2.27 -9.20
CA MET A 92 6.10 -3.23 -10.26
C MET A 92 7.07 -3.15 -11.43
N MET A 93 7.44 -1.94 -11.82
CA MET A 93 8.28 -1.67 -12.99
C MET A 93 9.77 -1.51 -12.65
N HIS A 94 10.18 -1.86 -11.42
CA HIS A 94 11.56 -1.74 -10.98
C HIS A 94 12.52 -2.60 -11.81
N GLY A 95 13.69 -2.04 -12.13
CA GLY A 95 14.74 -2.68 -12.92
C GLY A 95 14.68 -2.33 -14.40
N THR A 96 15.18 -3.22 -15.26
CA THR A 96 15.13 -3.03 -16.71
C THR A 96 13.68 -3.05 -17.21
N LYS A 97 13.43 -2.42 -18.37
CA LYS A 97 12.10 -2.40 -18.99
C LYS A 97 11.51 -3.81 -19.08
N ASN A 98 12.28 -4.79 -19.56
CA ASN A 98 11.79 -6.16 -19.72
C ASN A 98 11.45 -6.81 -18.36
N ALA A 99 12.28 -6.63 -17.34
CA ALA A 99 12.03 -7.19 -16.01
C ALA A 99 10.72 -6.67 -15.39
N GLY A 100 10.45 -5.37 -15.53
CA GLY A 100 9.19 -4.78 -15.06
C GLY A 100 7.95 -5.33 -15.80
N HIS A 101 8.04 -5.49 -17.12
CA HIS A 101 6.91 -6.01 -17.91
C HIS A 101 6.63 -7.50 -17.61
N GLU A 102 7.67 -8.33 -17.45
CA GLU A 102 7.48 -9.72 -17.05
C GLU A 102 6.91 -9.84 -15.64
N ARG A 103 7.31 -8.97 -14.71
CA ARG A 103 6.73 -8.93 -13.36
C ARG A 103 5.25 -8.60 -13.40
N LEU A 104 4.85 -7.58 -14.17
CA LEU A 104 3.45 -7.22 -14.36
C LEU A 104 2.65 -8.36 -14.99
N LYS A 105 3.20 -9.01 -16.02
CA LYS A 105 2.57 -10.16 -16.68
C LYS A 105 2.33 -11.30 -15.68
N ASN A 106 3.34 -11.65 -14.88
CA ASN A 106 3.22 -12.70 -13.87
C ASN A 106 2.20 -12.36 -12.78
N HIS A 107 2.13 -11.10 -12.35
CA HIS A 107 1.11 -10.65 -11.40
C HIS A 107 -0.30 -10.73 -12.01
N ALA A 108 -0.47 -10.29 -13.26
CA ALA A 108 -1.75 -10.36 -13.93
C ALA A 108 -2.19 -11.81 -14.15
N GLN A 109 -1.28 -12.72 -14.48
CA GLN A 109 -1.57 -14.14 -14.61
C GLN A 109 -2.01 -14.74 -13.26
N ALA A 110 -1.20 -14.60 -12.21
CA ALA A 110 -1.53 -15.15 -10.90
C ALA A 110 -2.85 -14.57 -10.34
N PHE A 111 -3.08 -13.27 -10.53
CA PHE A 111 -4.33 -12.63 -10.13
C PHE A 111 -5.52 -13.18 -10.94
N THR A 112 -5.36 -13.38 -12.24
CA THR A 112 -6.41 -13.96 -13.10
C THR A 112 -6.78 -15.37 -12.65
N GLU A 113 -5.81 -16.22 -12.39
CA GLU A 113 -6.03 -17.60 -11.91
C GLU A 113 -6.77 -17.61 -10.56
N ILE A 114 -6.31 -16.81 -9.59
CA ILE A 114 -6.98 -16.70 -8.27
C ILE A 114 -8.41 -16.17 -8.40
N MET A 115 -8.64 -15.19 -9.27
CA MET A 115 -9.96 -14.61 -9.49
C MET A 115 -10.91 -15.58 -10.21
N ASP A 116 -10.42 -16.29 -11.23
CA ASP A 116 -11.18 -17.30 -11.95
C ASP A 116 -11.63 -18.41 -10.98
N ASP A 117 -10.72 -18.89 -10.11
CA ASP A 117 -11.03 -19.86 -9.07
C ASP A 117 -12.02 -19.33 -8.03
N LEU A 118 -11.85 -18.09 -7.56
CA LEU A 118 -12.75 -17.48 -6.57
C LEU A 118 -14.16 -17.34 -7.13
N ILE A 119 -14.29 -16.87 -8.37
CA ILE A 119 -15.58 -16.59 -9.01
C ILE A 119 -16.31 -17.88 -9.37
N ALA A 120 -15.58 -18.92 -9.75
CA ALA A 120 -16.15 -20.26 -9.90
C ALA A 120 -16.75 -20.78 -8.58
N ASN A 121 -16.08 -20.50 -7.44
CA ASN A 121 -16.41 -21.05 -6.13
C ASN A 121 -17.04 -20.05 -5.14
N LEU A 122 -17.78 -19.03 -5.60
CA LEU A 122 -18.37 -18.02 -4.70
C LEU A 122 -19.34 -18.57 -3.65
N ASP A 123 -19.92 -19.75 -3.89
CA ASP A 123 -20.77 -20.46 -2.93
C ASP A 123 -19.96 -21.06 -1.76
N ASN A 124 -18.65 -21.30 -1.95
CA ASN A 124 -17.70 -21.73 -0.92
C ASN A 124 -16.29 -21.15 -1.18
N PRO A 125 -16.05 -19.87 -0.84
CA PRO A 125 -14.82 -19.16 -1.23
C PRO A 125 -13.58 -19.59 -0.42
N SER A 126 -13.74 -20.46 0.58
CA SER A 126 -12.68 -20.90 1.50
C SER A 126 -11.46 -21.48 0.79
N ALA A 127 -11.65 -22.15 -0.34
CA ALA A 127 -10.56 -22.74 -1.13
C ALA A 127 -9.54 -21.71 -1.63
N THR A 128 -9.97 -20.47 -1.89
CA THR A 128 -9.11 -19.40 -2.42
C THR A 128 -8.44 -18.55 -1.34
N VAL A 129 -8.93 -18.62 -0.09
CA VAL A 129 -8.36 -17.87 1.04
C VAL A 129 -6.88 -18.18 1.22
N ARG A 130 -6.49 -19.45 1.13
CA ARG A 130 -5.08 -19.86 1.23
C ARG A 130 -4.24 -19.20 0.14
N LEU A 131 -4.69 -19.23 -1.11
CA LEU A 131 -3.96 -18.66 -2.25
C LEU A 131 -3.80 -17.14 -2.11
N LEU A 132 -4.85 -16.45 -1.64
CA LEU A 132 -4.83 -15.01 -1.37
C LEU A 132 -3.81 -14.65 -0.26
N ARG A 133 -3.81 -15.40 0.85
CA ARG A 133 -2.84 -15.19 1.94
C ARG A 133 -1.41 -15.45 1.46
N GLU A 134 -1.17 -16.55 0.76
CA GLU A 134 0.14 -16.87 0.17
C GLU A 134 0.62 -15.78 -0.80
N ALA A 135 -0.28 -15.20 -1.60
CA ALA A 135 0.04 -14.05 -2.44
C ALA A 135 0.46 -12.84 -1.61
N GLY A 136 -0.24 -12.56 -0.50
CA GLY A 136 0.13 -11.51 0.47
C GLY A 136 1.53 -11.70 1.07
N MET A 137 1.86 -12.93 1.47
CA MET A 137 3.17 -13.26 2.04
C MET A 137 4.33 -12.93 1.09
N LYS A 138 4.14 -13.13 -0.23
CA LYS A 138 5.16 -12.85 -1.26
C LYS A 138 5.52 -11.36 -1.40
N HIS A 139 4.76 -10.47 -0.77
CA HIS A 139 5.06 -9.03 -0.73
C HIS A 139 5.94 -8.63 0.46
N VAL A 140 6.35 -9.59 1.32
CA VAL A 140 7.33 -9.37 2.38
C VAL A 140 8.73 -9.71 1.85
N PHE A 141 9.52 -8.67 1.58
CA PHE A 141 10.83 -8.81 0.98
C PHE A 141 11.96 -8.90 2.03
N PRO A 142 13.02 -9.69 1.79
CA PRO A 142 14.19 -9.75 2.68
C PRO A 142 14.85 -8.37 2.89
N THR A 143 14.97 -7.60 1.81
CA THR A 143 15.44 -6.22 1.83
C THR A 143 14.25 -5.30 1.66
N ARG A 144 14.05 -4.39 2.63
CA ARG A 144 12.83 -3.57 2.74
C ARG A 144 12.52 -2.81 1.45
N ASP A 145 13.53 -2.24 0.81
CA ASP A 145 13.48 -1.42 -0.39
C ASP A 145 14.03 -2.16 -1.64
N GLN A 146 13.93 -3.49 -1.68
CA GLN A 146 14.41 -4.33 -2.78
C GLN A 146 13.94 -3.87 -4.17
N TYR A 147 12.79 -3.19 -4.26
CA TYR A 147 12.20 -2.68 -5.50
C TYR A 147 12.13 -1.14 -5.54
N GLY A 148 13.11 -0.47 -4.92
CA GLY A 148 13.28 0.99 -4.96
C GLY A 148 12.52 1.74 -3.87
N CYS A 149 11.46 1.17 -3.30
CA CYS A 149 10.84 1.68 -2.08
C CYS A 149 10.24 0.55 -1.22
N PRO A 150 9.97 0.82 0.07
CA PRO A 150 9.31 -0.13 0.96
C PRO A 150 7.90 -0.52 0.52
N PHE A 151 7.60 -1.81 0.49
CA PHE A 151 6.23 -2.28 0.36
C PHE A 151 5.45 -2.03 1.67
N ARG A 152 4.25 -1.46 1.57
CA ARG A 152 3.37 -1.13 2.69
C ARG A 152 1.96 -1.64 2.43
N ALA A 153 1.26 -2.07 3.49
CA ALA A 153 -0.09 -2.61 3.37
C ALA A 153 -1.10 -1.63 2.72
N ILE A 154 -0.91 -0.31 2.88
CA ILE A 154 -1.73 0.74 2.25
C ILE A 154 -1.75 0.64 0.71
N LEU A 155 -0.72 0.05 0.10
CA LEU A 155 -0.69 -0.17 -1.35
C LEU A 155 -1.79 -1.13 -1.81
N PHE A 156 -2.20 -2.08 -0.95
CA PHE A 156 -3.35 -2.95 -1.24
C PHE A 156 -4.68 -2.19 -1.20
N ASP A 157 -4.81 -1.17 -0.34
CA ASP A 157 -6.02 -0.36 -0.29
C ASP A 157 -6.16 0.52 -1.55
N HIS A 158 -5.04 1.06 -2.06
CA HIS A 158 -5.00 1.74 -3.35
C HIS A 158 -5.31 0.79 -4.52
N PHE A 159 -4.83 -0.45 -4.45
CA PHE A 159 -5.18 -1.49 -5.43
C PHE A 159 -6.68 -1.84 -5.39
N ALA A 160 -7.28 -2.00 -4.20
CA ALA A 160 -8.72 -2.19 -4.05
C ALA A 160 -9.52 -1.06 -4.70
N SER A 161 -9.16 0.19 -4.40
CA SER A 161 -9.79 1.37 -5.03
C SER A 161 -9.70 1.32 -6.55
N ALA A 162 -8.52 1.01 -7.09
CA ALA A 162 -8.31 0.88 -8.53
C ALA A 162 -9.17 -0.22 -9.15
N MET A 163 -9.33 -1.36 -8.47
CA MET A 163 -10.14 -2.49 -8.93
C MET A 163 -11.63 -2.17 -8.90
N ILE A 164 -12.13 -1.57 -7.82
CA ILE A 164 -13.55 -1.14 -7.68
C ILE A 164 -13.95 -0.18 -8.81
N GLU A 165 -13.04 0.71 -9.24
CA GLU A 165 -13.32 1.57 -10.40
C GLU A 165 -13.41 0.80 -11.71
N ARG A 166 -12.55 -0.21 -11.91
CA ARG A 166 -12.64 -1.05 -13.11
C ARG A 166 -13.95 -1.85 -13.15
N THR A 167 -14.48 -2.29 -12.01
CA THR A 167 -15.71 -3.08 -11.97
C THR A 167 -16.93 -2.33 -12.48
N LEU A 168 -16.93 -0.99 -12.39
CA LEU A 168 -18.00 -0.13 -12.93
C LEU A 168 -18.14 -0.22 -14.46
N GLU A 169 -17.09 -0.65 -15.15
CA GLU A 169 -17.07 -0.76 -16.61
C GLU A 169 -17.38 -2.19 -17.12
N TRP A 170 -17.53 -3.16 -16.21
CA TRP A 170 -17.72 -4.57 -16.58
C TRP A 170 -19.19 -4.89 -16.87
N GLY A 171 -19.40 -5.80 -17.81
CA GLY A 171 -20.74 -6.16 -18.28
C GLY A 171 -21.36 -5.15 -19.25
N GLU A 172 -22.51 -5.56 -19.79
CA GLU A 172 -23.36 -4.69 -20.59
C GLU A 172 -23.94 -3.55 -19.72
N LYS A 173 -24.36 -2.45 -20.34
CA LYS A 173 -24.92 -1.29 -19.62
C LYS A 173 -26.07 -1.66 -18.67
N LYS A 174 -26.89 -2.66 -19.03
CA LYS A 174 -28.01 -3.15 -18.21
C LYS A 174 -27.58 -3.93 -16.96
N ASP A 175 -26.37 -4.48 -16.96
CA ASP A 175 -25.85 -5.30 -15.87
C ASP A 175 -25.12 -4.46 -14.80
N ARG A 176 -24.84 -3.18 -15.12
CA ARG A 176 -24.16 -2.21 -14.25
C ARG A 176 -25.14 -1.59 -13.25
N THR A 177 -25.64 -2.43 -12.36
CA THR A 177 -26.61 -2.05 -11.32
C THR A 177 -25.91 -1.84 -9.98
N GLU A 178 -26.61 -1.20 -9.04
CA GLU A 178 -26.14 -1.09 -7.65
C GLU A 178 -25.91 -2.48 -7.04
N VAL A 179 -26.78 -3.46 -7.31
CA VAL A 179 -26.64 -4.84 -6.82
C VAL A 179 -25.32 -5.46 -7.27
N THR A 180 -25.00 -5.32 -8.56
CA THR A 180 -23.74 -5.81 -9.14
C THR A 180 -22.54 -5.11 -8.53
N GLN A 181 -22.61 -3.78 -8.39
CA GLN A 181 -21.51 -3.00 -7.84
C GLN A 181 -21.26 -3.30 -6.36
N THR A 182 -22.32 -3.44 -5.54
CA THR A 182 -22.18 -3.88 -4.14
C THR A 182 -21.56 -5.26 -4.05
N GLY A 183 -21.93 -6.17 -4.95
CA GLY A 183 -21.35 -7.51 -5.05
C GLY A 183 -19.84 -7.46 -5.34
N TRP A 184 -19.43 -6.67 -6.34
CA TRP A 184 -18.01 -6.45 -6.65
C TRP A 184 -17.25 -5.82 -5.50
N THR A 185 -17.78 -4.78 -4.87
CA THR A 185 -17.13 -4.14 -3.70
C THR A 185 -16.85 -5.16 -2.59
N LYS A 186 -17.83 -6.02 -2.26
CA LYS A 186 -17.63 -7.09 -1.26
C LYS A 186 -16.50 -8.05 -1.65
N ILE A 187 -16.45 -8.47 -2.92
CA ILE A 187 -15.38 -9.35 -3.42
C ILE A 187 -14.02 -8.67 -3.30
N VAL A 188 -13.90 -7.42 -3.74
CA VAL A 188 -12.62 -6.69 -3.71
C VAL A 188 -12.13 -6.50 -2.28
N LEU A 189 -13.02 -6.10 -1.36
CA LEU A 189 -12.69 -5.95 0.05
C LEU A 189 -12.25 -7.28 0.67
N PHE A 190 -12.95 -8.37 0.38
CA PHE A 190 -12.57 -9.71 0.82
C PHE A 190 -11.16 -10.11 0.32
N ILE A 191 -10.89 -9.97 -0.98
CA ILE A 191 -9.60 -10.30 -1.59
C ILE A 191 -8.46 -9.52 -0.93
N VAL A 192 -8.60 -8.21 -0.85
CA VAL A 192 -7.55 -7.34 -0.31
C VAL A 192 -7.36 -7.59 1.18
N GLU A 193 -8.41 -7.89 1.92
CA GLU A 193 -8.25 -8.27 3.32
C GLU A 193 -7.46 -9.56 3.48
N GLN A 194 -7.80 -10.62 2.73
CA GLN A 194 -7.06 -11.89 2.84
C GLN A 194 -5.59 -11.74 2.43
N ILE A 195 -5.29 -10.91 1.43
CA ILE A 195 -3.91 -10.58 1.04
C ILE A 195 -3.20 -9.79 2.15
N LYS A 196 -3.86 -8.80 2.77
CA LYS A 196 -3.31 -8.01 3.87
C LYS A 196 -3.03 -8.87 5.11
N GLU A 197 -3.94 -9.77 5.45
CA GLU A 197 -3.75 -10.74 6.53
C GLU A 197 -2.49 -11.59 6.29
N GLY A 198 -2.34 -12.19 5.09
CA GLY A 198 -1.15 -12.96 4.74
C GLY A 198 0.14 -12.15 4.78
N PHE A 199 0.12 -10.90 4.32
CA PHE A 199 1.25 -9.98 4.42
C PHE A 199 1.62 -9.68 5.88
N HIS A 200 0.65 -9.34 6.73
CA HIS A 200 0.91 -9.00 8.14
C HIS A 200 1.40 -10.20 8.96
N ASP A 201 0.83 -11.38 8.73
CA ASP A 201 1.27 -12.61 9.40
C ASP A 201 2.72 -12.93 9.06
N GLU A 202 3.11 -12.78 7.80
CA GLU A 202 4.48 -13.00 7.35
C GLU A 202 5.45 -11.94 7.92
N VAL A 203 5.07 -10.67 7.95
CA VAL A 203 5.85 -9.61 8.62
C VAL A 203 6.09 -9.96 10.09
N LYS A 204 5.05 -10.42 10.80
CA LYS A 204 5.15 -10.83 12.21
C LYS A 204 6.05 -12.06 12.37
N ARG A 205 5.95 -13.03 11.46
CA ARG A 205 6.78 -14.24 11.45
C ARG A 205 8.27 -13.91 11.25
N GLN A 206 8.62 -13.10 10.25
CA GLN A 206 10.02 -12.73 9.99
C GLN A 206 10.65 -11.95 11.15
N ARG A 207 9.88 -11.13 11.87
CA ARG A 207 10.35 -10.44 13.09
C ARG A 207 10.65 -11.39 14.24
N ARG A 208 9.91 -12.49 14.38
CA ARG A 208 10.14 -13.51 15.42
C ARG A 208 11.34 -14.40 15.10
N VAL A 209 11.56 -14.69 13.83
CA VAL A 209 12.64 -15.58 13.37
C VAL A 209 13.99 -14.88 13.35
N ARG A 210 14.06 -13.55 13.20
CA ARG A 210 15.31 -12.80 13.28
C ARG A 210 15.72 -12.67 14.76
N PRO A 211 16.66 -13.48 15.28
CA PRO A 211 17.17 -13.26 16.62
C PRO A 211 17.88 -11.91 16.63
N GLN A 212 17.94 -11.24 17.77
CA GLN A 212 18.80 -10.09 18.02
C GLN A 212 20.27 -10.47 17.82
N HIS A 213 20.73 -10.57 16.57
CA HIS A 213 22.15 -10.75 16.22
C HIS A 213 22.92 -9.41 16.26
N THR A 214 22.44 -8.47 17.07
CA THR A 214 23.09 -7.18 17.37
C THR A 214 22.88 -6.85 18.83
N SER A 215 23.43 -7.66 19.73
CA SER A 215 23.55 -7.33 21.15
C SER A 215 24.64 -8.18 21.83
N LEU A 216 25.84 -8.27 21.26
CA LEU A 216 27.05 -8.67 22.00
C LEU A 216 28.30 -8.06 21.31
N THR A 217 28.43 -6.74 21.41
CA THR A 217 29.75 -6.11 21.56
C THR A 217 29.69 -5.30 22.84
N GLU A 218 29.62 -6.01 23.96
CA GLU A 218 29.98 -5.45 25.24
C GLU A 218 31.50 -5.34 25.23
N VAL A 219 31.98 -4.10 25.16
CA VAL A 219 33.38 -3.73 25.27
C VAL A 219 33.85 -4.17 26.65
N SER A 220 34.43 -5.37 26.74
CA SER A 220 35.13 -5.83 27.93
C SER A 220 36.37 -4.97 28.13
N SER A 221 36.16 -3.88 28.88
CA SER A 221 37.20 -2.98 29.36
C SER A 221 37.84 -3.63 30.59
N HIS A 222 38.67 -4.65 30.38
CA HIS A 222 39.54 -5.13 31.45
C HIS A 222 40.85 -4.34 31.47
N SER A 223 40.88 -3.30 32.29
CA SER A 223 42.12 -2.70 32.79
C SER A 223 42.88 -3.72 33.65
N PRO A 224 44.17 -3.97 33.43
CA PRO A 224 44.96 -4.82 34.31
C PRO A 224 45.33 -4.04 35.59
N ALA A 225 45.01 -4.63 36.74
CA ALA A 225 45.42 -4.14 38.04
C ALA A 225 46.95 -4.14 38.16
N ARG A 226 47.51 -2.97 38.51
CA ARG A 226 48.91 -2.81 38.94
C ARG A 226 49.15 -3.64 40.20
N ASN A 227 49.82 -4.78 40.05
CA ASN A 227 50.52 -5.42 41.16
C ASN A 227 51.81 -4.63 41.41
N VAL A 228 51.85 -3.92 42.53
CA VAL A 228 53.07 -3.29 43.07
C VAL A 228 53.71 -4.32 44.02
N PRO A 229 54.93 -4.81 43.75
CA PRO A 229 55.68 -5.55 44.75
C PRO A 229 56.37 -4.59 45.72
N GLU A 230 56.14 -4.84 47.00
CA GLU A 230 56.74 -4.22 48.17
C GLU A 230 58.28 -4.34 48.15
N ILE A 231 58.97 -3.22 47.97
CA ILE A 231 60.43 -3.14 48.10
C ILE A 231 60.77 -2.99 49.59
N LYS A 232 61.25 -4.08 50.21
CA LYS A 232 61.97 -4.03 51.49
C LYS A 232 63.43 -3.68 51.23
N ARG A 233 63.90 -2.66 51.95
CA ARG A 233 65.27 -2.13 51.98
C ARG A 233 66.31 -3.20 52.32
N PHE A 234 67.47 -3.15 51.67
CA PHE A 234 68.75 -3.51 52.27
C PHE A 234 69.85 -2.54 51.81
N ASN A 235 70.87 -2.48 52.66
CA ASN A 235 71.84 -1.43 52.90
C ASN A 235 73.05 -1.40 51.93
N THR A 236 73.51 -0.17 51.69
CA THR A 236 74.92 0.32 51.73
C THR A 236 75.99 -0.25 50.77
N VAL A 237 76.83 0.72 50.34
CA VAL A 237 78.28 0.72 50.02
C VAL A 237 78.81 0.25 48.66
N ASP A 238 79.46 1.24 48.02
CA ASP A 238 80.82 1.23 47.45
C ASP A 238 81.08 0.90 45.96
N ASN A 239 81.73 1.90 45.35
CA ASN A 239 82.92 1.87 44.49
C ASN A 239 82.79 2.13 42.98
N LEU A 240 83.57 3.16 42.61
CA LEU A 240 84.13 3.61 41.31
C LEU A 240 83.24 4.45 40.39
#